data_AF-A0A453F480-F1
#
_entry.id   AF-A0A453F480-F1
#
_cell.length_a   1.000
_cell.length_b   1.000
_cell.length_c   1.000
_cell.angle_alpha   90.00
_cell.angle_beta   90.00
_cell.angle_gamma   90.00
#
_symmetry.space_group_name_H-M   'P 1'
#
loop_
_entity.id
_entity.type
_entity.pdbx_description
1 polymer ?
#
loop_
_entity_poly.entity_id
_entity_poly.type
_entity_poly.pdbx_seq_one_letter_code
_entity_poly.pdbx_strand_id
1 'polypeptide(L)'
;MRDLDMNQPASGGEEEDFLMGGLEEDEEERGAGGPHRPKKLRLSKEQSRLLEESFRLNHTLSPKQKEALAIKLKLRPRQVEVWFQNRRARTKLKHTEMECEYLKRCFGSLTEENRRLQREVEELRAMRMAPPTVLSPHTRQPLPASALTMCPRCERVTAATGPRITRPAASPFHPRRPSAAF
;
A
#
# COMPACT_ATOMS: atom_id res chain seq x y z
N MET A 1 14.39 -3.98 9.57
CA MET A 1 13.46 -4.26 8.46
C MET A 1 13.53 -5.75 8.23
N ARG A 2 12.44 -6.50 8.45
CA ARG A 2 12.40 -7.92 8.08
C ARG A 2 11.97 -7.96 6.62
N ASP A 3 12.81 -8.51 5.76
CA ASP A 3 12.49 -8.77 4.37
C ASP A 3 11.27 -9.68 4.31
N LEU A 4 10.14 -9.13 3.86
CA LEU A 4 8.94 -9.91 3.56
C LEU A 4 9.07 -10.37 2.12
N ASP A 5 9.53 -11.61 1.97
CA ASP A 5 9.63 -12.30 0.70
C ASP A 5 8.22 -12.45 0.08
N MET A 6 7.98 -11.69 -0.99
CA MET A 6 6.70 -11.53 -1.67
C MET A 6 6.34 -12.75 -2.55
N ASN A 7 7.15 -13.83 -2.53
CA ASN A 7 6.98 -15.00 -3.40
C ASN A 7 6.71 -16.29 -2.62
N GLN A 8 6.06 -16.22 -1.46
CA GLN A 8 5.50 -17.42 -0.83
C GLN A 8 4.11 -17.73 -1.37
N PRO A 9 3.89 -18.92 -1.97
CA PRO A 9 2.53 -19.37 -2.26
C PRO A 9 1.85 -19.67 -0.92
N ALA A 10 0.72 -19.01 -0.67
CA ALA A 10 -0.12 -19.26 0.50
C ALA A 10 -0.54 -20.75 0.52
N SER A 11 0.11 -21.53 1.38
CA SER A 11 -0.24 -22.92 1.65
C SER A 11 -1.01 -22.98 2.96
N GLY A 12 -2.21 -23.55 2.89
CA GLY A 12 -2.94 -24.12 4.02
C GLY A 12 -3.76 -23.14 4.87
N GLY A 13 -5.09 -23.25 4.77
CA GLY A 13 -5.99 -22.67 5.77
C GLY A 13 -7.47 -22.74 5.41
N GLU A 14 -8.12 -23.86 5.77
CA GLU A 14 -9.47 -23.88 6.39
C GLU A 14 -10.69 -23.51 5.51
N GLU A 15 -11.19 -24.54 4.81
CA GLU A 15 -12.56 -25.08 4.95
C GLU A 15 -13.63 -24.14 5.55
N GLU A 16 -14.27 -23.32 4.72
CA GLU A 16 -15.58 -22.76 5.05
C GLU A 16 -16.66 -23.37 4.14
N ASP A 17 -17.46 -24.23 4.76
CA ASP A 17 -18.73 -24.78 4.29
C ASP A 17 -19.66 -23.65 3.79
N PHE A 18 -19.78 -23.49 2.47
CA PHE A 18 -20.90 -22.73 1.89
C PHE A 18 -21.93 -23.70 1.32
N LEU A 19 -22.89 -23.99 2.20
CA LEU A 19 -24.11 -24.75 2.01
C LEU A 19 -24.77 -24.48 0.66
N MET A 20 -25.04 -25.58 -0.05
CA MET A 20 -26.01 -25.69 -1.12
C MET A 20 -27.38 -25.14 -0.69
N GLY A 21 -27.71 -23.93 -1.15
CA GLY A 21 -29.09 -23.44 -1.17
C GLY A 21 -29.84 -24.11 -2.31
N GLY A 22 -30.69 -25.10 -1.97
CA GLY A 22 -31.65 -25.68 -2.88
C GLY A 22 -32.74 -24.66 -3.22
N LEU A 23 -33.02 -24.54 -4.51
CA LEU A 23 -34.32 -24.10 -5.01
C LEU A 23 -34.77 -25.20 -5.97
N GLU A 24 -35.52 -26.14 -5.40
CA GLU A 24 -36.47 -26.96 -6.14
C GLU A 24 -37.71 -26.10 -6.32
N GLU A 25 -38.09 -25.86 -7.57
CA GLU A 25 -39.44 -25.44 -7.96
C GLU A 25 -39.66 -25.88 -9.43
N ASP A 26 -40.34 -27.03 -9.52
CA ASP A 26 -41.44 -27.42 -10.40
C ASP A 26 -41.42 -27.31 -11.94
N GLU A 27 -42.43 -28.00 -12.47
CA GLU A 27 -42.54 -28.78 -13.71
C GLU A 27 -42.76 -27.99 -15.02
N GLU A 28 -42.50 -28.72 -16.12
CA GLU A 28 -43.06 -28.62 -17.47
C GLU A 28 -43.24 -27.25 -18.15
N GLU A 29 -42.54 -27.03 -19.29
CA GLU A 29 -43.24 -26.84 -20.57
C GLU A 29 -42.33 -27.03 -21.79
N ARG A 30 -42.95 -27.61 -22.81
CA ARG A 30 -42.57 -27.94 -24.16
C ARG A 30 -42.23 -26.68 -24.98
N GLY A 31 -40.96 -26.50 -25.35
CA GLY A 31 -40.51 -25.43 -26.26
C GLY A 31 -39.82 -25.97 -27.50
N ALA A 32 -40.56 -26.01 -28.61
CA ALA A 32 -40.02 -26.19 -29.95
C ALA A 32 -39.41 -24.87 -30.48
N GLY A 33 -38.25 -24.94 -31.15
CA GLY A 33 -37.80 -23.88 -32.07
C GLY A 33 -36.32 -23.46 -31.98
N GLY A 34 -35.55 -23.71 -33.05
CA GLY A 34 -34.27 -23.02 -33.35
C GLY A 34 -33.02 -23.89 -33.41
N PRO A 35 -32.04 -23.60 -34.29
CA PRO A 35 -30.97 -24.54 -34.67
C PRO A 35 -30.04 -24.82 -33.48
N HIS A 36 -30.09 -26.07 -33.01
CA HIS A 36 -29.10 -26.78 -32.18
C HIS A 36 -28.23 -25.93 -31.24
N ARG A 37 -28.82 -25.11 -30.35
CA ARG A 37 -28.10 -24.74 -29.12
C ARG A 37 -28.07 -25.99 -28.22
N PRO A 38 -26.89 -26.54 -27.89
CA PRO A 38 -26.83 -27.69 -26.99
C PRO A 38 -27.45 -27.30 -25.65
N LYS A 39 -28.41 -28.10 -25.19
CA LYS A 39 -29.06 -27.91 -23.89
C LYS A 39 -27.97 -27.82 -22.82
N LYS A 40 -28.08 -26.81 -21.93
CA LYS A 40 -27.13 -26.59 -20.85
C LYS A 40 -27.10 -27.84 -19.97
N LEU A 41 -25.90 -28.38 -19.73
CA LEU A 41 -25.73 -29.56 -18.89
C LEU A 41 -26.16 -29.22 -17.45
N ARG A 42 -27.15 -29.94 -16.93
CA ARG A 42 -27.49 -29.95 -15.51
C ARG A 42 -26.83 -31.17 -14.88
N LEU A 43 -25.96 -30.94 -13.90
CA LEU A 43 -25.31 -31.98 -13.11
C LEU A 43 -26.12 -32.22 -11.83
N SER A 44 -26.20 -33.47 -11.38
CA SER A 44 -26.74 -33.76 -10.05
C SER A 44 -25.80 -33.24 -8.96
N LYS A 45 -26.31 -33.12 -7.73
CA LYS A 45 -25.51 -32.75 -6.55
C LYS A 45 -24.31 -33.69 -6.37
N GLU A 46 -24.55 -34.99 -6.49
CA GLU A 46 -23.49 -36.00 -6.35
C GLU A 46 -22.47 -35.96 -7.48
N GLN A 47 -22.91 -35.74 -8.73
CA GLN A 47 -21.98 -35.56 -9.85
C GLN A 47 -21.07 -34.34 -9.63
N SER A 48 -21.65 -33.24 -9.17
CA SER A 48 -20.91 -32.00 -8.88
C SER A 48 -19.89 -32.22 -7.76
N ARG A 49 -20.29 -32.88 -6.67
CA ARG A 49 -19.42 -33.22 -5.53
C ARG A 49 -18.18 -34.02 -5.97
N LEU A 50 -18.38 -35.07 -6.76
CA LEU A 50 -17.29 -35.93 -7.24
C LEU A 50 -16.36 -35.22 -8.25
N LEU A 51 -16.90 -34.33 -9.09
CA LEU A 51 -16.10 -33.49 -9.97
C LEU A 51 -15.22 -32.52 -9.17
N GLU A 52 -15.76 -31.91 -8.12
CA GLU A 52 -15.03 -31.01 -7.24
C GLU A 52 -13.96 -31.72 -6.41
N GLU A 53 -14.25 -32.90 -5.86
CA GLU A 53 -13.26 -33.73 -5.16
C GLU A 53 -12.09 -34.11 -6.08
N SER A 54 -12.39 -34.58 -7.29
CA SER A 54 -11.37 -34.88 -8.30
C SER A 54 -10.53 -33.64 -8.65
N PHE A 55 -11.18 -32.48 -8.82
CA PHE A 55 -10.50 -31.23 -9.12
C PHE A 55 -9.59 -30.74 -8.00
N ARG A 56 -9.99 -30.93 -6.73
CA ARG A 56 -9.17 -30.59 -5.55
C ARG A 56 -7.88 -31.40 -5.52
N LEU A 57 -7.93 -32.67 -5.94
CA LEU A 57 -6.75 -33.53 -6.03
C LEU A 57 -5.86 -33.18 -7.22
N ASN A 58 -6.46 -32.89 -8.38
CA ASN A 58 -5.71 -32.45 -9.55
C ASN A 58 -6.55 -31.52 -10.45
N HIS A 59 -6.09 -30.27 -10.60
CA HIS A 59 -6.70 -29.25 -11.45
C HIS A 59 -6.60 -29.53 -12.97
N THR A 60 -5.77 -30.49 -13.36
CA THR A 60 -5.55 -30.95 -14.73
C THR A 60 -5.95 -32.41 -14.86
N LEU A 61 -6.67 -32.72 -15.94
CA LEU A 61 -7.25 -34.05 -16.13
C LEU A 61 -6.50 -34.76 -17.24
N SER A 62 -5.80 -35.86 -16.92
CA SER A 62 -5.21 -36.71 -17.95
C SER A 62 -6.30 -37.44 -18.75
N PRO A 63 -6.02 -37.89 -20.00
CA PRO A 63 -7.00 -38.62 -20.79
C PRO A 63 -7.58 -39.86 -20.09
N LYS A 64 -6.74 -40.63 -19.38
CA LYS A 64 -7.18 -41.81 -18.63
C LYS A 64 -8.09 -41.46 -17.46
N GLN A 65 -7.73 -40.43 -16.68
CA GLN A 65 -8.57 -39.95 -15.58
C GLN A 65 -9.90 -39.39 -16.09
N LYS A 66 -9.89 -38.69 -17.23
CA LYS A 66 -11.09 -38.19 -17.88
C LYS A 66 -12.06 -39.30 -18.22
N GLU A 67 -11.56 -40.37 -18.84
CA GLU A 67 -12.38 -41.51 -19.23
C GLU A 67 -12.95 -42.22 -18.00
N ALA A 68 -12.11 -42.51 -17.00
CA ALA A 68 -12.54 -43.15 -15.76
C ALA A 68 -13.62 -42.33 -15.01
N LEU A 69 -13.44 -41.01 -14.94
CA LEU A 69 -14.39 -40.11 -14.29
C LEU A 69 -15.69 -39.98 -15.08
N ALA A 70 -15.62 -39.94 -16.42
CA ALA A 70 -16.78 -39.93 -17.29
C ALA A 70 -17.65 -41.18 -17.10
N ILE A 71 -17.01 -42.36 -17.05
CA ILE A 71 -17.70 -43.64 -16.77
C ILE A 71 -18.33 -43.61 -15.38
N LYS A 72 -17.57 -43.25 -14.34
CA LYS A 72 -18.07 -43.20 -12.95
C LYS A 72 -19.28 -42.29 -12.79
N LEU A 73 -19.30 -41.15 -13.48
CA LEU A 73 -20.36 -40.15 -13.40
C LEU A 73 -21.49 -40.35 -14.42
N LYS A 74 -21.37 -41.33 -15.31
CA LYS A 74 -22.28 -41.55 -16.45
C LYS A 74 -22.43 -40.29 -17.31
N LEU A 75 -21.32 -39.61 -17.57
CA LEU A 75 -21.23 -38.41 -18.40
C LEU A 75 -20.39 -38.68 -19.65
N ARG A 76 -20.52 -37.83 -20.68
CA ARG A 76 -19.62 -37.87 -21.83
C ARG A 76 -18.24 -37.31 -21.43
N PRO A 77 -17.12 -37.87 -21.93
CA PRO A 77 -15.78 -37.34 -21.64
C PRO A 77 -15.64 -35.83 -21.93
N ARG A 78 -16.31 -35.34 -22.98
CA ARG A 78 -16.34 -33.91 -23.32
C ARG A 78 -17.03 -33.05 -22.26
N GLN A 79 -18.06 -33.56 -21.60
CA GLN A 79 -18.76 -32.82 -20.53
C GLN A 79 -17.85 -32.64 -19.32
N VAL A 80 -17.11 -33.69 -18.94
CA VAL A 80 -16.11 -33.64 -17.87
C VAL A 80 -15.00 -32.64 -18.23
N GLU A 81 -14.49 -32.70 -19.45
CA GLU A 81 -13.46 -31.76 -19.94
C GLU A 81 -13.92 -30.30 -19.85
N VAL A 82 -15.11 -30.00 -20.39
CA VAL A 82 -15.67 -28.64 -20.37
C VAL A 82 -15.92 -28.18 -18.93
N TRP A 83 -16.37 -29.07 -18.04
CA TRP A 83 -16.53 -28.73 -16.63
C TRP A 83 -15.20 -28.33 -16.00
N PHE A 84 -14.11 -29.09 -16.23
CA PHE A 84 -12.78 -28.77 -15.73
C PHE A 84 -12.25 -27.44 -16.30
N GLN A 85 -12.46 -27.20 -17.60
CA GLN A 85 -12.10 -25.92 -18.23
C GLN A 85 -12.85 -24.74 -17.58
N ASN A 86 -14.17 -24.86 -17.42
CA ASN A 86 -15.01 -23.83 -16.79
C ASN A 86 -14.66 -23.62 -15.31
N ARG A 87 -14.27 -24.68 -14.60
CA ARG A 87 -13.84 -24.58 -13.21
C ARG A 87 -12.52 -23.81 -13.10
N ARG A 88 -11.54 -24.09 -13.96
CA ARG A 88 -10.28 -23.32 -14.02
C ARG A 88 -10.54 -21.87 -14.41
N ALA A 89 -11.37 -21.62 -15.42
CA ALA A 89 -11.72 -20.27 -15.86
C ALA A 89 -12.34 -19.45 -14.72
N ARG A 90 -13.32 -20.00 -14.00
CA ARG A 90 -13.95 -19.35 -12.84
C ARG A 90 -12.97 -19.09 -11.69
N THR A 91 -12.07 -20.05 -11.43
CA THR A 91 -11.05 -19.89 -10.39
C THR A 91 -10.08 -18.75 -10.75
N LYS A 92 -9.60 -18.73 -12.00
CA LYS A 92 -8.74 -17.66 -12.49
C LYS A 92 -9.42 -16.30 -12.44
N LEU A 93 -10.69 -16.23 -12.87
CA LEU A 93 -11.47 -15.00 -12.81
C LEU A 93 -11.58 -14.46 -11.37
N LYS A 94 -12.01 -15.32 -10.42
CA LYS A 94 -12.11 -14.94 -9.01
C LYS A 94 -10.78 -14.45 -8.44
N HIS A 95 -9.67 -15.08 -8.82
CA HIS A 95 -8.34 -14.65 -8.43
C HIS A 95 -8.00 -13.27 -8.99
N THR A 96 -8.18 -13.06 -10.30
CA THR A 96 -7.89 -11.76 -10.94
C THR A 96 -8.75 -10.63 -10.39
N GLU A 97 -10.02 -10.90 -10.04
CA GLU A 97 -10.90 -9.92 -9.41
C GLU A 97 -10.36 -9.51 -8.03
N MET A 98 -9.95 -10.50 -7.23
CA MET A 98 -9.34 -10.25 -5.92
C MET A 98 -8.02 -9.47 -6.03
N GLU A 99 -7.15 -9.83 -6.97
CA GLU A 99 -5.90 -9.10 -7.24
C GLU A 99 -6.18 -7.63 -7.64
N CYS A 100 -7.21 -7.40 -8.47
CA CYS A 100 -7.60 -6.05 -8.85
C CYS A 100 -8.09 -5.24 -7.64
N GLU A 101 -8.92 -5.82 -6.78
CA GLU A 101 -9.37 -5.15 -5.54
C GLU A 101 -8.21 -4.84 -4.59
N TYR A 102 -7.27 -5.78 -4.43
CA TYR A 102 -6.05 -5.55 -3.66
C TYR A 102 -5.23 -4.38 -4.22
N LEU A 103 -4.94 -4.38 -5.52
CA LEU A 103 -4.18 -3.32 -6.18
C LEU A 103 -4.88 -1.96 -6.08
N LYS A 104 -6.21 -1.89 -6.22
CA LYS A 104 -6.98 -0.66 -6.01
C LYS A 104 -6.80 -0.11 -4.60
N ARG A 105 -6.84 -0.97 -3.57
CA ARG A 105 -6.62 -0.57 -2.17
C ARG A 105 -5.20 -0.03 -1.95
N CYS A 106 -4.20 -0.73 -2.47
CA CYS A 106 -2.81 -0.27 -2.40
C CYS A 106 -2.61 1.07 -3.09
N PHE A 107 -3.19 1.25 -4.28
CA PHE A 107 -3.13 2.51 -5.01
C PHE A 107 -3.78 3.65 -4.23
N GLY A 108 -4.95 3.43 -3.62
CA GLY A 108 -5.61 4.42 -2.77
C GLY A 108 -4.75 4.84 -1.58
N SER A 109 -4.17 3.86 -0.88
CA SER A 109 -3.27 4.12 0.26
C SER A 109 -2.03 4.91 -0.15
N LEU A 110 -1.34 4.50 -1.23
CA LEU A 110 -0.18 5.20 -1.76
C LEU A 110 -0.52 6.61 -2.22
N THR A 111 -1.71 6.82 -2.78
CA THR A 111 -2.17 8.14 -3.21
C THR A 111 -2.38 9.07 -2.01
N GLU A 112 -3.02 8.59 -0.94
CA GLU A 112 -3.21 9.39 0.27
C GLU A 112 -1.88 9.70 0.96
N GLU A 113 -0.99 8.72 1.05
CA GLU A 113 0.36 8.90 1.59
C GLU A 113 1.16 9.92 0.78
N ASN A 114 1.11 9.84 -0.55
CA ASN A 114 1.78 10.81 -1.43
C ASN A 114 1.20 12.21 -1.22
N ARG A 115 -0.13 12.35 -1.11
CA ARG A 115 -0.79 13.63 -0.82
C ARG A 115 -0.40 14.18 0.56
N ARG A 116 -0.25 13.32 1.57
CA ARG A 116 0.24 13.72 2.90
C ARG A 116 1.67 14.25 2.82
N LEU A 117 2.57 13.49 2.21
CA LEU A 117 3.97 13.89 2.04
C LEU A 117 4.11 15.17 1.22
N GLN A 118 3.29 15.37 0.19
CA GLN A 118 3.28 16.62 -0.57
C GLN A 118 2.92 17.82 0.30
N ARG A 119 1.90 17.70 1.17
CA ARG A 119 1.54 18.75 2.13
C ARG A 119 2.69 19.04 3.10
N GLU A 120 3.29 18.01 3.68
CA GLU A 120 4.44 18.17 4.58
C GLU A 120 5.62 18.86 3.88
N VAL A 121 5.89 18.49 2.62
CA VAL A 121 6.93 19.13 1.80
C VAL A 121 6.61 20.60 1.53
N GLU A 122 5.36 20.94 1.22
CA GLU A 122 4.92 22.33 1.03
C GLU A 122 5.04 23.15 2.30
N GLU A 123 4.60 22.62 3.44
CA GLU A 123 4.73 23.26 4.76
C GLU A 123 6.19 23.51 5.13
N LEU A 124 7.06 22.52 4.97
CA LEU A 124 8.50 22.66 5.22
C LEU A 124 9.15 23.66 4.27
N ARG A 125 8.76 23.68 2.99
CA ARG A 125 9.22 24.68 2.03
C ARG A 125 8.78 26.09 2.43
N ALA A 126 7.52 26.27 2.84
CA ALA A 126 7.01 27.55 3.33
C ALA A 126 7.75 28.01 4.59
N MET A 127 7.99 27.11 5.54
CA MET A 127 8.75 27.41 6.76
C MET A 127 10.20 27.79 6.45
N ARG A 128 10.85 27.12 5.48
CA ARG A 128 12.21 27.45 5.03
C ARG A 128 12.28 28.78 4.27
N MET A 129 11.23 29.15 3.55
CA MET A 129 11.16 30.41 2.77
C MET A 129 10.73 31.61 3.63
N ALA A 130 10.16 31.38 4.82
CA ALA A 130 9.91 32.45 5.79
C ALA A 130 11.25 33.09 6.20
N PRO A 131 11.39 34.43 6.11
CA PRO A 131 12.62 35.09 6.53
C PRO A 131 12.93 34.73 8.00
N PRO A 132 14.18 34.37 8.36
CA PRO A 132 14.53 34.16 9.75
C PRO A 132 14.20 35.44 10.51
N THR A 133 13.13 35.40 11.29
CA THR A 133 12.71 36.51 12.12
C THR A 133 13.62 36.51 13.34
N VAL A 134 14.78 37.15 13.20
CA VAL A 134 15.68 37.37 14.32
C VAL A 134 15.03 38.41 15.22
N LEU A 135 14.61 37.98 16.41
CA LEU A 135 14.05 38.89 17.42
C LEU A 135 15.18 39.67 18.09
N SER A 136 14.96 40.97 18.29
CA SER A 136 15.89 41.82 19.04
C SER A 136 16.04 41.32 20.49
N PRO A 137 17.28 41.14 21.01
CA PRO A 137 17.51 40.69 22.39
C PRO A 137 16.93 41.61 23.46
N HIS A 138 16.73 42.89 23.13
CA HIS A 138 16.32 43.92 24.09
C HIS A 138 14.82 44.22 24.08
N THR A 139 14.19 44.17 22.90
CA THR A 139 12.79 44.56 22.73
C THR A 139 11.87 43.39 22.37
N ARG A 140 12.43 42.20 22.09
CA ARG A 140 11.71 41.00 21.58
C ARG A 140 10.87 41.26 20.33
N GLN A 141 11.17 42.31 19.58
CA GLN A 141 10.49 42.64 18.32
C GLN A 141 11.28 42.11 17.10
N PRO A 142 10.61 41.79 15.97
CA PRO A 142 11.24 41.42 14.70
C PRO A 142 12.23 42.49 14.20
N LEU A 143 13.46 42.11 13.88
CA LEU A 143 14.42 43.01 13.23
C LEU A 143 14.14 43.11 11.72
N PRO A 144 14.26 44.30 11.11
CA PRO A 144 14.12 44.45 9.66
C PRO A 144 15.29 43.76 8.94
N ALA A 145 15.06 43.27 7.71
CA ALA A 145 16.07 42.57 6.91
C ALA A 145 17.35 43.41 6.68
N SER A 146 17.22 44.74 6.63
CA SER A 146 18.35 45.68 6.53
C SER A 146 19.29 45.65 7.74
N ALA A 147 18.83 45.19 8.90
CA ALA A 147 19.64 45.05 10.10
C ALA A 147 20.33 43.68 10.21
N LEU A 148 20.13 42.78 9.24
CA LEU A 148 20.77 41.45 9.22
C LEU A 148 21.94 41.45 8.23
N THR A 149 23.08 40.94 8.65
CA THR A 149 24.28 40.80 7.81
C THR A 149 24.76 39.36 7.85
N MET A 150 25.00 38.77 6.67
CA MET A 150 25.60 37.45 6.53
C MET A 150 27.12 37.53 6.56
N CYS A 151 27.75 36.67 7.37
CA CYS A 151 29.20 36.53 7.37
C CYS A 151 29.64 35.61 6.21
N PRO A 152 30.43 36.09 5.24
CA PRO A 152 30.85 35.29 4.08
C PRO A 152 31.84 34.16 4.42
N ARG A 153 32.32 34.09 5.67
CA ARG A 153 33.31 33.09 6.11
C ARG A 153 32.67 31.84 6.73
N CYS A 154 31.47 31.96 7.29
CA CYS A 154 30.78 30.86 7.98
C CYS A 154 29.29 30.77 7.67
N GLU A 155 28.82 31.58 6.71
CA GLU A 155 27.43 31.63 6.23
C GLU A 155 26.39 31.85 7.33
N ARG A 156 26.79 32.47 8.44
CA ARG A 156 25.88 32.77 9.56
C ARG A 156 25.29 34.17 9.41
N VAL A 157 23.98 34.29 9.63
CA VAL A 157 23.25 35.55 9.71
C VAL A 157 23.41 36.15 11.11
N THR A 158 23.83 37.40 11.21
CA THR A 158 23.97 38.13 12.49
C THR A 158 23.24 39.48 12.42
N ALA A 159 22.68 39.93 13.54
CA ALA A 159 22.09 41.27 13.64
C ALA A 159 23.18 42.33 13.81
N ALA A 160 23.13 43.39 13.00
CA ALA A 160 23.98 44.55 13.12
C ALA A 160 23.73 45.21 14.49
N THR A 161 24.57 44.89 15.47
CA THR A 161 24.67 45.68 16.68
C THR A 161 25.31 46.99 16.25
N GLY A 162 24.55 48.10 16.33
CA GLY A 162 25.05 49.44 16.03
C GLY A 162 26.37 49.72 16.76
N PRO A 163 27.15 50.73 16.32
CA PRO A 163 28.51 50.95 16.80
C PRO A 163 28.52 50.98 18.31
N ARG A 164 29.13 49.94 18.89
CA ARG A 164 29.34 49.81 20.33
C ARG A 164 30.28 50.94 20.69
N ILE A 165 29.74 52.04 21.19
CA ILE A 165 30.53 53.16 21.73
C ILE A 165 31.47 52.52 22.75
N THR A 166 32.73 52.38 22.36
CA THR A 166 33.80 51.93 23.22
C THR A 166 33.94 53.00 24.28
N ARG A 167 33.40 52.73 25.47
CA ARG A 167 33.80 53.46 26.68
C ARG A 167 35.32 53.38 26.74
N PRO A 168 36.04 54.51 26.85
CA PRO A 168 37.48 54.47 26.93
C PRO A 168 37.87 53.66 28.17
N ALA A 169 38.85 52.78 27.99
CA ALA A 169 39.42 51.97 29.05
C ALA A 169 39.90 52.88 30.19
N ALA A 170 39.46 52.58 31.41
CA ALA A 170 39.98 53.23 32.60
C ALA A 170 41.48 52.89 32.72
N SER A 171 42.30 53.93 32.87
CA SER A 171 43.75 53.85 33.03
C SER A 171 44.15 52.90 34.17
N PRO A 172 45.27 52.15 34.03
CA PRO A 172 45.71 51.23 35.06
C PRO A 172 46.29 52.01 36.25
N PHE A 173 45.70 51.81 37.44
CA PHE A 173 46.25 52.24 38.71
C PHE A 173 47.57 51.48 38.96
N HIS A 174 48.69 52.19 39.07
CA HIS A 174 49.95 51.65 39.59
C HIS A 174 49.98 51.76 41.12
N PRO A 175 50.16 50.66 41.87
CA PRO A 175 50.45 50.76 43.30
C PRO A 175 51.94 51.11 43.51
N ARG A 176 52.18 52.13 44.33
CA ARG A 176 53.50 52.57 44.80
C ARG A 176 54.17 51.48 45.64
N ARG A 177 55.46 51.24 45.38
CA ARG A 177 56.38 50.39 46.16
C ARG A 177 56.65 51.01 47.55
N PRO A 178 56.75 50.22 48.63
CA PRO A 178 57.28 50.70 49.90
C PRO A 178 58.83 50.68 49.88
N SER A 179 59.42 51.76 50.40
CA SER A 179 60.86 51.95 50.57
C SER A 179 61.33 51.26 51.85
N ALA A 180 62.40 50.48 51.75
CA ALA A 180 63.14 49.97 52.89
C ALA A 180 63.91 51.11 53.58
N ALA A 181 64.00 51.05 54.91
CA ALA A 181 64.97 51.80 55.70
C ALA A 181 65.72 50.80 56.59
N PHE A 182 67.03 51.04 56.70
CA PHE A 182 68.01 50.34 57.52
C PHE A 182 67.70 50.44 59.01
#